data_AF-A0A7S0HXD9-F1
#
_entry.id   AF-A0A7S0HXD9-F1
#
_cell.length_a   1.000
_cell.length_b   1.000
_cell.length_c   1.000
_cell.angle_alpha   90.00
_cell.angle_beta   90.00
_cell.angle_gamma   90.00
#
_symmetry.space_group_name_H-M   'P 1'
#
loop_
_entity.id
_entity.type
_entity.pdbx_description
1 polymer ?
#
loop_
_entity_poly.entity_id
_entity_poly.type
_entity_poly.pdbx_seq_one_letter_code
_entity_poly.pdbx_strand_id
1 'polypeptide(L)'
;MNRRMAQIQSVTSCVGILRFISDMKCTHKFTRNHVDKNRNGRRNTVTPDEQLKAAMRHVPFGSVFSCSNPIASALTLRSMQLFLMLIGLYAIFEDFIVSWSVRQPPVSSRFKFVSLSPRNPMAGAASISIAELGVLHGLAGVGQQGAEVMSQTVEGNEFTILLSNEVRWDTWYFRTAWNESAEYDPVRFQFLVWHDGKWQQAGSSSYLSCSGFLIFLDGLYQTTEERGRLQVFQIFQPDASYYFDQFAKIFCGLILFGAGLCGVVDKKFIGQKLIRIMHPLSFLIHVLEAVFTVSQGGSYSRPRAVALATIDAVHFYFIWNDELSNSIAWGGIHVVLTGIAVYPFVSFGPYSFSAICFYLGLPMLLFALVVKTFRLLTTQSAHRVIQGDKNKYEVIWDKVLAETGDAAFKELKDLSSPFATKRSPKACAVSEFSVLGKLWRFFANRSTGSEWRQLDKHGQPVTSLTYLYEQAKKLDVQLRRKTLGWVSSSKGLLRQRCETCLCFPEEDHDIVPYMEGSRVEDYVWAHVKSIQRCVEKVMRCYGGDVSCLLDVCRQCVIFDSVAELTECLRAILKDPEVVVERIK
;
A
#
# COMPACT_ATOMS: atom_id res chain seq x y z
N MET A 1 -16.63 -26.00 -29.03
CA MET A 1 -17.61 -25.07 -28.42
C MET A 1 -17.45 -24.91 -26.91
N ASN A 2 -17.19 -25.97 -26.14
CA ASN A 2 -17.11 -25.90 -24.67
C ASN A 2 -15.93 -25.08 -24.07
N ARG A 3 -14.84 -24.85 -24.82
CA ARG A 3 -13.75 -23.95 -24.36
C ARG A 3 -14.05 -22.45 -24.52
N ARG A 4 -14.96 -22.06 -25.41
CA ARG A 4 -15.35 -20.64 -25.59
C ARG A 4 -16.34 -20.16 -24.52
N MET A 5 -17.14 -21.06 -23.92
CA MET A 5 -18.04 -20.67 -22.82
C MET A 5 -17.31 -20.39 -21.50
N ALA A 6 -16.23 -21.11 -21.19
CA ALA A 6 -15.45 -20.88 -19.97
C ALA A 6 -14.69 -19.53 -19.97
N GLN A 7 -14.25 -19.06 -21.15
CA GLN A 7 -13.61 -17.75 -21.29
C GLN A 7 -14.61 -16.58 -21.18
N ILE A 8 -15.87 -16.78 -21.56
CA ILE A 8 -16.91 -15.75 -21.48
C ILE A 8 -17.38 -15.53 -20.03
N GLN A 9 -17.37 -16.56 -19.17
CA GLN A 9 -17.72 -16.44 -17.74
C GLN A 9 -16.65 -15.68 -16.90
N SER A 10 -15.38 -15.78 -17.27
CA SER A 10 -14.29 -15.02 -16.64
C SER A 10 -14.36 -13.51 -16.96
N VAL A 11 -14.66 -13.17 -18.22
CA VAL A 11 -14.78 -11.76 -18.66
C VAL A 11 -16.06 -11.10 -18.14
N THR A 12 -17.18 -11.83 -18.02
CA THR A 12 -18.42 -11.29 -17.42
C THR A 12 -18.29 -11.01 -15.92
N SER A 13 -17.41 -11.73 -15.21
CA SER A 13 -17.12 -11.46 -13.79
C SER A 13 -16.36 -10.14 -13.59
N CYS A 14 -15.40 -9.83 -14.47
CA CYS A 14 -14.68 -8.55 -14.45
C CYS A 14 -15.54 -7.37 -14.89
N VAL A 15 -16.45 -7.56 -15.86
CA VAL A 15 -17.40 -6.53 -16.31
C VAL A 15 -18.47 -6.25 -15.24
N GLY A 16 -18.90 -7.27 -14.47
CA GLY A 16 -19.81 -7.10 -13.33
C GLY A 16 -19.24 -6.22 -12.22
N ILE A 17 -17.94 -6.36 -11.91
CA ILE A 17 -17.23 -5.50 -10.94
C ILE A 17 -17.15 -4.05 -11.44
N LEU A 18 -16.91 -3.85 -12.74
CA LEU A 18 -16.85 -2.50 -13.33
C LEU A 18 -18.24 -1.83 -13.43
N ARG A 19 -19.32 -2.59 -13.67
CA ARG A 19 -20.71 -2.08 -13.68
C ARG A 19 -21.20 -1.72 -12.28
N PHE A 20 -20.86 -2.51 -11.26
CA PHE A 20 -21.12 -2.19 -9.85
C PHE A 20 -20.45 -0.87 -9.41
N ILE A 21 -19.29 -0.53 -9.99
CA ILE A 21 -18.58 0.72 -9.72
C ILE A 21 -19.17 1.91 -10.49
N SER A 22 -19.69 1.69 -11.71
CA SER A 22 -20.34 2.71 -12.54
C SER A 22 -21.69 3.19 -11.98
N ASP A 23 -22.43 2.31 -11.29
CA ASP A 23 -23.78 2.63 -10.77
C ASP A 23 -23.77 3.35 -9.41
N MET A 24 -22.60 3.63 -8.82
CA MET A 24 -22.47 4.53 -7.66
C MET A 24 -22.56 6.02 -8.04
N LYS A 25 -23.56 6.39 -8.86
CA LYS A 25 -23.93 7.81 -9.06
C LYS A 25 -24.48 8.36 -7.75
N CYS A 26 -23.73 9.33 -7.22
CA CYS A 26 -23.97 10.05 -5.98
C CYS A 26 -25.39 10.67 -5.94
N THR A 27 -26.36 10.01 -5.32
CA THR A 27 -27.62 10.65 -4.93
C THR A 27 -27.37 11.51 -3.69
N HIS A 28 -27.15 12.81 -3.92
CA HIS A 28 -27.05 13.82 -2.87
C HIS A 28 -28.43 14.04 -2.21
N LYS A 29 -28.64 13.45 -1.03
CA LYS A 29 -29.59 13.98 -0.04
C LYS A 29 -28.83 14.33 1.23
N PHE A 30 -28.69 15.62 1.47
CA PHE A 30 -28.01 16.20 2.62
C PHE A 30 -28.96 16.14 3.83
N THR A 31 -28.91 15.07 4.63
CA THR A 31 -29.64 15.05 5.91
C THR A 31 -28.87 15.86 6.94
N ARG A 32 -29.33 17.09 7.15
CA ARG A 32 -28.98 17.94 8.29
C ARG A 32 -29.48 17.25 9.56
N ASN A 33 -28.65 17.25 10.61
CA ASN A 33 -28.95 16.89 12.01
C ASN A 33 -28.67 15.43 12.44
N HIS A 34 -27.54 15.26 13.14
CA HIS A 34 -27.45 14.45 14.37
C HIS A 34 -26.25 14.96 15.17
N VAL A 35 -26.46 16.08 15.87
CA VAL A 35 -25.73 16.33 17.12
C VAL A 35 -26.71 15.93 18.19
N ASP A 36 -26.72 14.64 18.54
CA ASP A 36 -27.49 14.14 19.67
C ASP A 36 -26.90 14.77 20.93
N LYS A 37 -27.53 15.87 21.39
CA LYS A 37 -27.41 16.29 22.78
C LYS A 37 -28.07 15.20 23.61
N ASN A 38 -27.26 14.23 24.03
CA ASN A 38 -27.69 13.23 24.98
C ASN A 38 -28.15 13.98 26.26
N ARG A 39 -29.36 13.66 26.73
CA ARG A 39 -30.12 14.42 27.75
C ARG A 39 -29.39 14.58 29.11
N ASN A 40 -28.27 13.89 29.30
CA ASN A 40 -27.52 13.81 30.55
C ASN A 40 -26.25 14.69 30.62
N GLY A 41 -26.03 15.63 29.69
CA GLY A 41 -24.94 16.60 29.78
C GLY A 41 -23.50 16.03 29.68
N ARG A 42 -23.31 14.70 29.63
CA ARG A 42 -22.02 14.08 29.34
C ARG A 42 -21.69 14.23 27.86
N ARG A 43 -20.63 14.99 27.57
CA ARG A 43 -20.01 15.05 26.24
C ARG A 43 -19.38 13.69 25.94
N ASN A 44 -20.02 12.88 25.10
CA ASN A 44 -19.36 11.72 24.52
C ASN A 44 -18.24 12.23 23.61
N THR A 45 -16.99 11.95 23.98
CA THR A 45 -15.84 12.23 23.13
C THR A 45 -15.91 11.34 21.90
N VAL A 46 -16.27 11.91 20.74
CA VAL A 46 -16.30 11.19 19.47
C VAL A 46 -14.90 10.70 19.17
N THR A 47 -14.76 9.39 19.01
CA THR A 47 -13.48 8.74 18.76
C THR A 47 -12.92 9.12 17.38
N PRO A 48 -11.59 9.09 17.17
CA PRO A 48 -11.00 9.36 15.85
C PRO A 48 -11.58 8.49 14.73
N ASP A 49 -11.91 7.23 15.02
CA ASP A 49 -12.51 6.30 14.07
C ASP A 49 -13.93 6.67 13.64
N GLU A 50 -14.73 7.24 14.56
CA GLU A 50 -16.08 7.76 14.26
C GLU A 50 -16.01 9.02 13.41
N GLN A 51 -15.06 9.92 13.72
CA GLN A 51 -14.80 11.12 12.91
C GLN A 51 -14.37 10.74 11.50
N LEU A 52 -13.45 9.78 11.36
CA LEU A 52 -13.00 9.27 10.08
C LEU A 52 -14.16 8.63 9.31
N LYS A 53 -14.97 7.77 9.96
CA LYS A 53 -16.14 7.13 9.34
C LYS A 53 -17.14 8.17 8.83
N ALA A 54 -17.40 9.21 9.61
CA ALA A 54 -18.30 10.30 9.22
C ALA A 54 -17.75 11.07 8.00
N ALA A 55 -16.46 11.43 8.02
CA ALA A 55 -15.79 12.11 6.91
C ALA A 55 -15.80 11.27 5.62
N MET A 56 -15.74 9.94 5.73
CA MET A 56 -15.66 9.04 4.58
C MET A 56 -17.01 8.68 3.94
N ARG A 57 -18.15 8.99 4.56
CA ARG A 57 -19.49 8.58 4.04
C ARG A 57 -19.80 9.06 2.63
N HIS A 58 -19.21 10.18 2.21
CA HIS A 58 -19.52 10.83 0.93
C HIS A 58 -18.30 10.98 0.02
N VAL A 59 -17.21 10.32 0.38
CA VAL A 59 -15.94 10.47 -0.35
C VAL A 59 -15.91 9.45 -1.50
N PRO A 60 -15.63 9.88 -2.74
CA PRO A 60 -15.46 8.97 -3.86
C PRO A 60 -14.35 7.94 -3.57
N PHE A 61 -14.51 6.72 -4.07
CA PHE A 61 -13.59 5.61 -3.80
C PHE A 61 -12.11 5.95 -4.06
N GLY A 62 -11.81 6.68 -5.14
CA GLY A 62 -10.43 7.09 -5.45
C GLY A 62 -9.82 8.09 -4.46
N SER A 63 -10.65 8.91 -3.82
CA SER A 63 -10.19 9.89 -2.84
C SER A 63 -9.82 9.25 -1.49
N VAL A 64 -10.30 8.03 -1.23
CA VAL A 64 -9.97 7.23 -0.03
C VAL A 64 -8.45 7.02 0.09
N PHE A 65 -7.78 6.75 -1.04
CA PHE A 65 -6.34 6.51 -1.11
C PHE A 65 -5.50 7.80 -1.19
N SER A 66 -6.13 8.96 -1.17
CA SER A 66 -5.47 10.27 -1.34
C SER A 66 -5.60 11.17 -0.10
N CYS A 67 -6.21 10.67 0.97
CA CYS A 67 -6.25 11.38 2.24
C CYS A 67 -4.92 11.23 3.00
N SER A 68 -4.77 11.96 4.10
CA SER A 68 -3.60 11.88 4.98
C SER A 68 -3.38 10.51 5.64
N ASN A 69 -4.41 9.68 5.71
CA ASN A 69 -4.39 8.36 6.35
C ASN A 69 -5.05 7.30 5.44
N PRO A 70 -4.46 6.99 4.28
CA PRO A 70 -5.10 6.21 3.23
C PRO A 70 -5.37 4.76 3.65
N ILE A 71 -4.55 4.18 4.54
CA ILE A 71 -4.78 2.83 5.07
C ILE A 71 -6.03 2.80 5.97
N ALA A 72 -6.12 3.70 6.95
CA ALA A 72 -7.30 3.77 7.82
C ALA A 72 -8.56 4.13 7.03
N SER A 73 -8.45 5.02 6.05
CA SER A 73 -9.55 5.34 5.15
C SER A 73 -9.95 4.16 4.27
N ALA A 74 -9.00 3.39 3.73
CA ALA A 74 -9.30 2.18 2.98
C ALA A 74 -10.02 1.15 3.86
N LEU A 75 -9.65 1.03 5.13
CA LEU A 75 -10.33 0.20 6.12
C LEU A 75 -11.75 0.68 6.47
N THR A 76 -12.21 1.83 5.99
CA THR A 76 -13.65 2.20 6.08
C THR A 76 -14.51 1.51 5.02
N LEU A 77 -13.89 0.96 3.98
CA LEU A 77 -14.58 0.30 2.87
C LEU A 77 -14.75 -1.19 3.14
N ARG A 78 -15.99 -1.69 3.07
CA ARG A 78 -16.30 -3.11 3.29
C ARG A 78 -15.58 -4.04 2.31
N SER A 79 -15.41 -3.62 1.05
CA SER A 79 -14.68 -4.39 0.05
C SER A 79 -13.21 -4.57 0.42
N MET A 80 -12.57 -3.53 0.96
CA MET A 80 -11.17 -3.61 1.41
C MET A 80 -11.03 -4.46 2.67
N GLN A 81 -11.96 -4.33 3.62
CA GLN A 81 -12.00 -5.17 4.83
C GLN A 81 -12.09 -6.64 4.45
N LEU A 82 -13.04 -7.00 3.57
CA LEU A 82 -13.23 -8.36 3.08
C LEU A 82 -11.99 -8.85 2.32
N PHE A 83 -11.42 -8.02 1.45
CA PHE A 83 -10.19 -8.35 0.72
C PHE A 83 -9.03 -8.69 1.64
N LEU A 84 -8.78 -7.88 2.68
CA LEU A 84 -7.71 -8.13 3.66
C LEU A 84 -7.97 -9.39 4.48
N MET A 85 -9.22 -9.63 4.89
CA MET A 85 -9.58 -10.86 5.60
C MET A 85 -9.39 -12.09 4.72
N LEU A 86 -9.83 -12.05 3.46
CA LEU A 86 -9.70 -13.19 2.54
C LEU A 86 -8.24 -13.48 2.19
N ILE A 87 -7.42 -12.45 1.92
CA ILE A 87 -5.98 -12.64 1.69
C ILE A 87 -5.29 -13.16 2.95
N GLY A 88 -5.60 -12.61 4.12
CA GLY A 88 -5.00 -13.05 5.38
C GLY A 88 -5.34 -14.50 5.68
N LEU A 89 -6.61 -14.87 5.50
CA LEU A 89 -7.09 -16.24 5.67
C LEU A 89 -6.46 -17.20 4.66
N TYR A 90 -6.37 -16.78 3.39
CA TYR A 90 -5.70 -17.55 2.35
C TYR A 90 -4.22 -17.79 2.69
N ALA A 91 -3.49 -16.77 3.15
CA ALA A 91 -2.08 -16.91 3.51
C ALA A 91 -1.86 -17.92 4.65
N ILE A 92 -2.81 -18.01 5.59
CA ILE A 92 -2.77 -19.01 6.68
C ILE A 92 -3.12 -20.41 6.14
N PHE A 93 -4.16 -20.53 5.30
CA PHE A 93 -4.60 -21.82 4.79
C PHE A 93 -3.67 -22.42 3.74
N GLU A 94 -3.06 -21.60 2.89
CA GLU A 94 -2.09 -22.05 1.89
C GLU A 94 -0.96 -22.81 2.58
N ASP A 95 -0.42 -22.24 3.66
CA ASP A 95 0.65 -22.88 4.43
C ASP A 95 0.18 -24.21 5.08
N PHE A 96 -1.05 -24.26 5.58
CA PHE A 96 -1.63 -25.49 6.12
C PHE A 96 -1.83 -26.58 5.06
N ILE A 97 -2.38 -26.22 3.89
CA ILE A 97 -2.61 -27.14 2.78
C ILE A 97 -1.28 -27.64 2.23
N VAL A 98 -0.29 -26.76 2.05
CA VAL A 98 1.03 -27.13 1.57
C VAL A 98 1.71 -28.05 2.59
N SER A 99 1.75 -27.67 3.87
CA SER A 99 2.28 -28.54 4.95
C SER A 99 1.63 -29.92 4.97
N TRP A 100 0.32 -29.99 4.73
CA TRP A 100 -0.41 -31.25 4.71
C TRP A 100 -0.06 -32.09 3.48
N SER A 101 -0.01 -31.46 2.30
CA SER A 101 0.30 -32.13 1.03
C SER A 101 1.75 -32.63 0.95
N VAL A 102 2.69 -31.88 1.51
CA VAL A 102 4.13 -32.19 1.58
C VAL A 102 4.41 -33.38 2.48
N ARG A 103 3.51 -33.73 3.42
CA ARG A 103 3.69 -34.86 4.35
C ARG A 103 3.39 -36.23 3.76
N GLN A 104 2.84 -36.32 2.54
CA GLN A 104 2.60 -37.61 1.88
C GLN A 104 3.89 -38.00 1.12
N PRO A 105 4.67 -38.99 1.60
CA PRO A 105 5.88 -39.41 0.90
C PRO A 105 5.50 -39.93 -0.50
N PRO A 106 6.18 -39.48 -1.57
CA PRO A 106 5.93 -39.97 -2.91
C PRO A 106 6.15 -41.48 -3.00
N VAL A 107 5.45 -42.09 -3.95
CA VAL A 107 5.64 -43.51 -4.31
C VAL A 107 6.26 -43.60 -5.69
N SER A 108 7.23 -44.49 -5.85
CA SER A 108 7.81 -44.83 -7.15
C SER A 108 8.46 -46.21 -7.08
N SER A 109 8.47 -46.91 -8.21
CA SER A 109 9.25 -48.14 -8.42
C SER A 109 10.50 -47.91 -9.27
N ARG A 110 10.69 -46.70 -9.82
CA ARG A 110 11.82 -46.39 -10.70
C ARG A 110 12.46 -45.06 -10.33
N PHE A 111 13.78 -45.10 -10.21
CA PHE A 111 14.61 -43.97 -9.80
C PHE A 111 15.77 -43.84 -10.77
N LYS A 112 16.19 -42.61 -11.05
CA LYS A 112 17.29 -42.32 -11.95
C LYS A 112 18.12 -41.19 -11.37
N PHE A 113 19.41 -41.43 -11.20
CA PHE A 113 20.40 -40.40 -10.93
C PHE A 113 21.08 -40.01 -12.24
N VAL A 114 21.19 -38.72 -12.52
CA VAL A 114 21.85 -38.19 -13.72
C VAL A 114 22.97 -37.26 -13.29
N SER A 115 24.22 -37.61 -13.60
CA SER A 115 25.36 -36.70 -13.45
C SER A 115 25.36 -35.69 -14.61
N LEU A 116 25.18 -34.41 -14.27
CA LEU A 116 25.23 -33.30 -15.22
C LEU A 116 26.65 -32.81 -15.46
N SER A 117 27.49 -32.84 -14.42
CA SER A 117 28.89 -32.45 -14.49
C SER A 117 29.71 -33.22 -13.47
N PRO A 118 30.81 -33.87 -13.89
CA PRO A 118 31.84 -34.34 -12.98
C PRO A 118 32.66 -33.17 -12.43
N ARG A 119 33.47 -33.43 -11.40
CA ARG A 119 34.36 -32.46 -10.76
C ARG A 119 35.34 -31.84 -11.76
N ASN A 120 35.95 -32.67 -12.60
CA ASN A 120 36.76 -32.22 -13.73
C ASN A 120 35.89 -32.27 -15.01
N PRO A 121 35.45 -31.12 -15.55
CA PRO A 121 34.63 -31.09 -16.77
C PRO A 121 35.31 -31.75 -17.97
N MET A 122 36.65 -31.85 -17.97
CA MET A 122 37.45 -32.46 -19.02
C MET A 122 37.50 -33.99 -18.96
N ALA A 123 37.08 -34.59 -17.84
CA ALA A 123 37.13 -36.05 -17.65
C ALA A 123 36.17 -36.84 -18.58
N GLY A 124 35.33 -36.13 -19.35
CA GLY A 124 34.37 -36.73 -20.27
C GLY A 124 33.13 -37.25 -19.54
N ALA A 125 31.97 -37.22 -20.21
CA ALA A 125 30.69 -37.66 -19.64
C ALA A 125 30.56 -39.19 -19.50
N ALA A 126 31.63 -39.95 -19.80
CA ALA A 126 31.54 -41.38 -20.06
C ALA A 126 31.52 -42.27 -18.81
N SER A 127 31.96 -41.77 -17.64
CA SER A 127 31.95 -42.55 -16.40
C SER A 127 31.58 -41.71 -15.19
N ILE A 128 30.48 -42.08 -14.55
CA ILE A 128 30.03 -41.51 -13.28
C ILE A 128 30.64 -42.30 -12.10
N SER A 129 31.30 -41.60 -11.17
CA SER A 129 31.91 -42.23 -10.00
C SER A 129 30.93 -42.45 -8.85
N ILE A 130 29.96 -43.35 -9.04
CA ILE A 130 29.00 -43.76 -8.01
C ILE A 130 29.11 -45.25 -7.76
N ALA A 131 29.46 -45.62 -6.53
CA ALA A 131 29.51 -47.01 -6.07
C ALA A 131 28.15 -47.53 -5.59
N GLU A 132 27.32 -46.65 -5.04
CA GLU A 132 26.02 -47.02 -4.47
C GLU A 132 25.01 -45.90 -4.66
N LEU A 133 23.78 -46.25 -5.04
CA LEU A 133 22.63 -45.36 -5.08
C LEU A 133 21.45 -46.08 -4.41
N GLY A 134 20.66 -45.37 -3.61
CA GLY A 134 19.50 -45.96 -2.96
C GLY A 134 18.46 -44.93 -2.50
N VAL A 135 17.33 -45.45 -2.04
CA VAL A 135 16.21 -44.68 -1.47
C VAL A 135 15.80 -45.23 -0.11
N LEU A 136 15.36 -44.36 0.79
CA LEU A 136 14.91 -44.68 2.14
C LEU A 136 13.56 -44.01 2.44
N HIS A 137 12.84 -44.55 3.42
CA HIS A 137 11.69 -43.90 4.04
C HIS A 137 11.87 -43.84 5.56
N GLY A 138 11.94 -42.63 6.12
CA GLY A 138 12.30 -42.36 7.50
C GLY A 138 13.77 -42.70 7.75
N LEU A 139 14.06 -44.00 7.88
CA LEU A 139 15.40 -44.62 7.92
C LEU A 139 15.40 -46.06 7.37
N ALA A 140 14.24 -46.57 6.94
CA ALA A 140 14.08 -47.93 6.46
C ALA A 140 14.54 -48.04 4.99
N GLY A 141 15.44 -48.98 4.72
CA GLY A 141 15.86 -49.32 3.37
C GLY A 141 14.77 -50.04 2.58
N VAL A 142 14.94 -50.09 1.26
CA VAL A 142 14.00 -50.69 0.30
C VAL A 142 13.57 -52.11 0.70
N GLY A 143 14.51 -52.95 1.18
CA GLY A 143 14.21 -54.33 1.59
C GLY A 143 13.27 -54.44 2.80
N GLN A 144 13.30 -53.47 3.72
CA GLN A 144 12.37 -53.44 4.87
C GLN A 144 10.93 -53.08 4.44
N GLN A 145 10.76 -52.48 3.27
CA GLN A 145 9.45 -52.20 2.68
C GLN A 145 8.93 -53.36 1.81
N GLY A 146 9.61 -54.50 1.77
CA GLY A 146 9.22 -55.66 0.96
C GLY A 146 9.43 -55.47 -0.54
N ALA A 147 10.23 -54.47 -0.94
CA ALA A 147 10.66 -54.29 -2.31
C ALA A 147 12.09 -54.82 -2.49
N GLU A 148 12.34 -55.40 -3.66
CA GLU A 148 13.65 -55.90 -4.06
C GLU A 148 14.16 -55.07 -5.23
N VAL A 149 15.47 -54.89 -5.30
CA VAL A 149 16.12 -54.22 -6.44
C VAL A 149 16.17 -55.23 -7.59
N MET A 150 15.34 -55.02 -8.61
CA MET A 150 15.24 -55.89 -9.78
C MET A 150 16.43 -55.70 -10.73
N SER A 151 16.84 -54.45 -10.93
CA SER A 151 18.00 -54.13 -11.75
C SER A 151 18.62 -52.79 -11.36
N GLN A 152 19.95 -52.72 -11.46
CA GLN A 152 20.71 -51.48 -11.45
C GLN A 152 21.46 -51.40 -12.77
N THR A 153 21.25 -50.32 -13.51
CA THR A 153 21.94 -50.09 -14.78
C THR A 153 22.70 -48.78 -14.72
N VAL A 154 23.95 -48.81 -15.16
CA VAL A 154 24.81 -47.64 -15.30
C VAL A 154 25.09 -47.46 -16.79
N GLU A 155 24.53 -46.41 -17.37
CA GLU A 155 24.66 -46.09 -18.80
C GLU A 155 25.22 -44.66 -18.93
N GLY A 156 26.53 -44.56 -19.16
CA GLY A 156 27.23 -43.27 -19.26
C GLY A 156 27.15 -42.46 -17.97
N ASN A 157 26.41 -41.36 -17.99
CA ASN A 157 26.20 -40.46 -16.86
C ASN A 157 24.91 -40.74 -16.07
N GLU A 158 24.18 -41.80 -16.41
CA GLU A 158 22.93 -42.18 -15.76
C GLU A 158 23.10 -43.45 -14.91
N PHE A 159 22.53 -43.44 -13.70
CA PHE A 159 22.39 -44.60 -12.83
C PHE A 159 20.90 -44.82 -12.56
N THR A 160 20.34 -45.93 -13.05
CA THR A 160 18.90 -46.24 -12.90
C THR A 160 18.69 -47.42 -11.94
N ILE A 161 17.72 -47.27 -11.04
CA ILE A 161 17.25 -48.32 -10.12
C ILE A 161 15.82 -48.68 -10.49
N LEU A 162 15.58 -49.97 -10.72
CA LEU A 162 14.25 -50.55 -10.88
C LEU A 162 13.95 -51.45 -9.68
N LEU A 163 12.82 -51.19 -9.02
CA LEU A 163 12.33 -51.97 -7.89
C LEU A 163 11.18 -52.90 -8.31
N SER A 164 10.99 -53.97 -7.55
CA SER A 164 9.92 -54.96 -7.80
C SER A 164 8.51 -54.39 -7.60
N ASN A 165 8.35 -53.46 -6.66
CA ASN A 165 7.10 -52.80 -6.32
C ASN A 165 7.32 -51.30 -6.09
N GLU A 166 6.23 -50.53 -6.08
CA GLU A 166 6.29 -49.12 -5.68
C GLU A 166 6.63 -49.00 -4.19
N VAL A 167 7.62 -48.17 -3.87
CA VAL A 167 8.01 -47.88 -2.49
C VAL A 167 7.72 -46.44 -2.14
N ARG A 168 7.35 -46.22 -0.89
CA ARG A 168 7.33 -44.87 -0.32
C ARG A 168 8.77 -44.45 -0.06
N TRP A 169 9.08 -43.20 -0.37
CA TRP A 169 10.42 -42.69 -0.16
C TRP A 169 10.35 -41.21 0.22
N ASP A 170 11.24 -40.79 1.11
CA ASP A 170 11.41 -39.38 1.51
C ASP A 170 12.89 -38.97 1.51
N THR A 171 13.77 -39.93 1.28
CA THR A 171 15.20 -39.79 1.35
C THR A 171 15.82 -40.59 0.22
N TRP A 172 16.87 -40.07 -0.38
CA TRP A 172 17.71 -40.76 -1.33
C TRP A 172 19.17 -40.53 -0.97
N TYR A 173 20.05 -41.43 -1.39
CA TYR A 173 21.46 -41.31 -1.06
C TYR A 173 22.31 -41.84 -2.19
N PHE A 174 23.54 -41.36 -2.25
CA PHE A 174 24.58 -41.97 -3.08
C PHE A 174 25.90 -42.06 -2.33
N ARG A 175 26.77 -42.95 -2.79
CA ARG A 175 28.15 -43.11 -2.32
C ARG A 175 29.08 -43.07 -3.51
N THR A 176 30.10 -42.21 -3.46
CA THR A 176 31.12 -42.15 -4.51
C THR A 176 32.05 -43.35 -4.45
N ALA A 177 32.63 -43.75 -5.59
CA ALA A 177 33.54 -44.88 -5.65
C ALA A 177 34.92 -44.51 -5.07
N TRP A 178 35.37 -45.27 -4.08
CA TRP A 178 36.63 -45.02 -3.37
C TRP A 178 37.87 -45.34 -4.21
N ASN A 179 37.72 -46.24 -5.20
CA ASN A 179 38.77 -46.76 -6.06
C ASN A 179 38.94 -45.98 -7.39
N GLU A 180 38.05 -45.03 -7.69
CA GLU A 180 38.14 -44.21 -8.91
C GLU A 180 38.75 -42.83 -8.63
N SER A 181 39.13 -42.07 -9.66
CA SER A 181 39.64 -40.70 -9.48
C SER A 181 38.54 -39.74 -9.03
N ALA A 182 38.85 -38.84 -8.08
CA ALA A 182 37.93 -37.81 -7.57
C ALA A 182 37.46 -36.83 -8.66
N GLU A 183 38.17 -36.80 -9.79
CA GLU A 183 37.81 -36.02 -10.97
C GLU A 183 36.47 -36.45 -11.58
N TYR A 184 36.08 -37.72 -11.41
CA TYR A 184 34.82 -38.29 -11.90
C TYR A 184 33.66 -38.18 -10.88
N ASP A 185 33.91 -37.62 -9.69
CA ASP A 185 32.85 -37.43 -8.70
C ASP A 185 31.79 -36.45 -9.26
N PRO A 186 30.49 -36.78 -9.18
CA PRO A 186 29.44 -35.89 -9.67
C PRO A 186 29.34 -34.65 -8.77
N VAL A 187 29.56 -33.45 -9.33
CA VAL A 187 29.40 -32.18 -8.60
C VAL A 187 28.12 -31.44 -9.01
N ARG A 188 27.54 -31.78 -10.17
CA ARG A 188 26.19 -31.35 -10.56
C ARG A 188 25.40 -32.57 -10.95
N PHE A 189 24.22 -32.74 -10.38
CA PHE A 189 23.41 -33.94 -10.62
C PHE A 189 21.93 -33.70 -10.37
N GLN A 190 21.12 -34.56 -10.96
CA GLN A 190 19.67 -34.61 -10.75
C GLN A 190 19.27 -35.99 -10.25
N PHE A 191 18.29 -36.02 -9.37
CA PHE A 191 17.59 -37.24 -8.97
C PHE A 191 16.17 -37.19 -9.52
N LEU A 192 15.84 -38.14 -10.38
CA LEU A 192 14.58 -38.24 -11.10
C LEU A 192 13.80 -39.47 -10.62
N VAL A 193 12.48 -39.33 -10.55
CA VAL A 193 11.55 -40.42 -10.23
C VAL A 193 10.53 -40.60 -11.32
N TRP A 194 10.13 -41.84 -11.55
CA TRP A 194 9.07 -42.15 -12.50
C TRP A 194 7.71 -41.98 -11.85
N HIS A 195 6.95 -41.00 -12.31
CA HIS A 195 5.61 -40.72 -11.79
C HIS A 195 4.69 -40.29 -12.93
N ASP A 196 3.49 -40.87 -13.01
CA ASP A 196 2.51 -40.64 -14.07
C ASP A 196 3.07 -40.81 -15.49
N GLY A 197 3.87 -41.86 -15.70
CA GLY A 197 4.39 -42.20 -17.03
C GLY A 197 5.49 -41.26 -17.55
N LYS A 198 6.10 -40.44 -16.68
CA LYS A 198 7.22 -39.57 -17.04
C LYS A 198 8.25 -39.49 -15.91
N TRP A 199 9.49 -39.18 -16.27
CA TRP A 199 10.52 -38.82 -15.31
C TRP A 199 10.25 -37.40 -14.78
N GLN A 200 10.27 -37.25 -13.46
CA GLN A 200 10.09 -35.98 -12.77
C GLN A 200 11.26 -35.74 -11.82
N GLN A 201 11.75 -34.51 -11.74
CA GLN A 201 12.85 -34.19 -10.84
C GLN A 201 12.36 -34.15 -9.40
N ALA A 202 13.08 -34.85 -8.52
CA ALA A 202 12.76 -34.96 -7.11
C ALA A 202 13.98 -34.74 -6.19
N GLY A 203 15.16 -34.51 -6.77
CA GLY A 203 16.37 -34.09 -6.07
C GLY A 203 17.37 -33.45 -7.03
N SER A 204 18.35 -32.72 -6.46
CA SER A 204 19.42 -32.07 -7.22
C SER A 204 20.64 -31.81 -6.33
N SER A 205 21.78 -31.57 -6.95
CA SER A 205 23.02 -31.12 -6.31
C SER A 205 22.90 -29.77 -5.59
N SER A 206 21.88 -28.98 -5.93
CA SER A 206 21.47 -27.83 -5.12
C SER A 206 19.97 -27.60 -5.21
N TYR A 207 19.38 -27.10 -4.14
CA TYR A 207 17.97 -26.77 -4.10
C TYR A 207 17.73 -25.46 -3.35
N LEU A 208 16.53 -24.93 -3.52
CA LEU A 208 15.98 -23.84 -2.75
C LEU A 208 14.67 -24.33 -2.10
N SER A 209 14.64 -24.31 -0.77
CA SER A 209 13.42 -24.55 0.01
C SER A 209 12.62 -23.25 0.05
N CYS A 210 11.38 -23.27 -0.46
CA CYS A 210 10.48 -22.14 -0.38
C CYS A 210 9.07 -22.65 -0.11
N SER A 211 8.47 -22.28 1.02
CA SER A 211 7.08 -22.60 1.32
C SER A 211 6.75 -24.09 1.28
N GLY A 212 7.69 -24.95 1.64
CA GLY A 212 7.52 -26.41 1.56
C GLY A 212 7.70 -27.00 0.16
N PHE A 213 7.98 -26.16 -0.85
CA PHE A 213 8.38 -26.60 -2.17
C PHE A 213 9.90 -26.59 -2.30
N LEU A 214 10.43 -27.63 -2.93
CA LEU A 214 11.82 -27.67 -3.37
C LEU A 214 11.91 -27.19 -4.82
N ILE A 215 12.78 -26.21 -5.04
CA ILE A 215 13.12 -25.69 -6.36
C ILE A 215 14.54 -26.16 -6.65
N PHE A 216 14.71 -27.00 -7.67
CA PHE A 216 16.01 -27.57 -8.00
C PHE A 216 16.79 -26.64 -8.92
N LEU A 217 18.03 -26.31 -8.55
CA LEU A 217 18.87 -25.31 -9.26
C LEU A 217 20.11 -25.92 -9.91
N ASP A 218 20.42 -27.20 -9.64
CA ASP A 218 21.54 -27.94 -10.23
C ASP A 218 22.91 -27.25 -10.10
N GLY A 219 23.14 -26.53 -9.00
CA GLY A 219 24.40 -25.91 -8.61
C GLY A 219 25.47 -26.91 -8.18
N LEU A 220 26.64 -26.41 -7.80
CA LEU A 220 27.79 -27.24 -7.43
C LEU A 220 27.65 -27.82 -6.01
N TYR A 221 27.76 -29.14 -5.90
CA TYR A 221 27.84 -29.89 -4.65
C TYR A 221 29.29 -30.30 -4.36
N GLN A 222 29.74 -30.14 -3.11
CA GLN A 222 31.14 -30.39 -2.72
C GLN A 222 31.37 -31.85 -2.30
N THR A 223 31.65 -32.73 -3.25
CA THR A 223 31.89 -34.17 -3.02
C THR A 223 33.25 -34.51 -2.37
N THR A 224 34.06 -33.52 -1.93
CA THR A 224 35.51 -33.68 -1.70
C THR A 224 35.94 -34.15 -0.32
N GLU A 225 35.23 -33.81 0.76
CA GLU A 225 35.71 -34.09 2.13
C GLU A 225 35.34 -35.50 2.62
N GLU A 226 34.55 -36.24 1.82
CA GLU A 226 33.81 -37.41 2.27
C GLU A 226 33.69 -38.51 1.20
N ARG A 227 34.71 -38.70 0.35
CA ARG A 227 34.67 -39.79 -0.65
C ARG A 227 34.42 -41.14 0.02
N GLY A 228 33.53 -41.94 -0.58
CA GLY A 228 33.10 -43.22 -0.01
C GLY A 228 32.19 -43.11 1.23
N ARG A 229 31.91 -41.91 1.75
CA ARG A 229 30.84 -41.72 2.73
C ARG A 229 29.49 -41.64 2.03
N LEU A 230 28.46 -42.01 2.79
CA LEU A 230 27.07 -41.95 2.37
C LEU A 230 26.61 -40.49 2.32
N GLN A 231 26.31 -39.98 1.13
CA GLN A 231 25.72 -38.67 0.93
C GLN A 231 24.20 -38.82 0.93
N VAL A 232 23.53 -38.28 1.95
CA VAL A 232 22.09 -38.49 2.18
C VAL A 232 21.32 -37.19 1.91
N PHE A 233 20.25 -37.29 1.12
CA PHE A 233 19.40 -36.18 0.71
C PHE A 233 17.96 -36.49 1.08
N GLN A 234 17.37 -35.66 1.92
CA GLN A 234 15.96 -35.76 2.29
C GLN A 234 15.14 -34.78 1.43
N ILE A 235 14.05 -35.26 0.81
CA ILE A 235 13.13 -34.42 0.03
C ILE A 235 12.33 -33.49 0.97
N PHE A 236 12.05 -33.96 2.19
CA PHE A 236 11.15 -33.28 3.12
C PHE A 236 11.77 -33.08 4.49
N GLN A 237 13.06 -32.73 4.56
CA GLN A 237 13.58 -32.20 5.81
C GLN A 237 13.19 -30.72 5.88
N PRO A 238 12.25 -30.32 6.75
CA PRO A 238 11.99 -28.90 6.95
C PRO A 238 13.29 -28.29 7.49
N ASP A 239 13.96 -27.53 6.64
CA ASP A 239 15.11 -26.74 7.04
C ASP A 239 14.65 -25.56 7.90
N ALA A 240 15.58 -24.89 8.58
CA ALA A 240 15.24 -23.71 9.38
C ALA A 240 14.50 -22.67 8.51
N SER A 241 14.89 -22.53 7.24
CA SER A 241 14.24 -21.67 6.26
C SER A 241 12.76 -21.96 6.06
N TYR A 242 12.36 -23.23 5.97
CA TYR A 242 10.96 -23.62 5.89
C TYR A 242 10.16 -23.05 7.07
N TYR A 243 10.64 -23.25 8.30
CA TYR A 243 9.94 -22.75 9.49
C TYR A 243 9.89 -21.22 9.56
N PHE A 244 10.96 -20.53 9.15
CA PHE A 244 10.95 -19.06 9.04
C PHE A 244 9.91 -18.58 8.02
N ASP A 245 9.81 -19.23 6.87
CA ASP A 245 8.83 -18.90 5.84
C ASP A 245 7.39 -19.11 6.32
N GLN A 246 7.11 -20.28 6.92
CA GLN A 246 5.80 -20.58 7.51
C GLN A 246 5.42 -19.54 8.56
N PHE A 247 6.35 -19.25 9.47
CA PHE A 247 6.12 -18.28 10.53
C PHE A 247 5.86 -16.89 9.96
N ALA A 248 6.65 -16.43 8.99
CA ALA A 248 6.44 -15.14 8.32
C ALA A 248 5.06 -15.06 7.64
N LYS A 249 4.65 -16.11 6.94
CA LYS A 249 3.36 -16.18 6.24
C LYS A 249 2.17 -16.20 7.19
N ILE A 250 2.17 -17.09 8.17
CA ILE A 250 1.12 -17.18 9.18
C ILE A 250 1.02 -15.84 9.91
N PHE A 251 2.15 -15.27 10.30
CA PHE A 251 2.21 -13.96 10.96
C PHE A 251 1.62 -12.84 10.09
N CYS A 252 2.03 -12.73 8.82
CA CYS A 252 1.47 -11.77 7.88
C CYS A 252 -0.03 -11.98 7.67
N GLY A 253 -0.45 -13.24 7.52
CA GLY A 253 -1.85 -13.62 7.35
C GLY A 253 -2.72 -13.20 8.53
N LEU A 254 -2.23 -13.45 9.76
CA LEU A 254 -2.88 -13.03 11.00
C LEU A 254 -2.97 -11.50 11.12
N ILE A 255 -1.92 -10.77 10.74
CA ILE A 255 -1.95 -9.30 10.74
C ILE A 255 -2.97 -8.77 9.73
N LEU A 256 -2.96 -9.27 8.49
CA LEU A 256 -3.88 -8.81 7.44
C LEU A 256 -5.34 -9.12 7.81
N PHE A 257 -5.58 -10.33 8.30
CA PHE A 257 -6.89 -10.73 8.80
C PHE A 257 -7.32 -9.85 9.97
N GLY A 258 -6.44 -9.65 10.96
CA GLY A 258 -6.69 -8.80 12.12
C GLY A 258 -6.93 -7.34 11.76
N ALA A 259 -6.23 -6.80 10.76
CA ALA A 259 -6.45 -5.45 10.25
C ALA A 259 -7.81 -5.31 9.55
N GLY A 260 -8.21 -6.30 8.75
CA GLY A 260 -9.54 -6.38 8.15
C GLY A 260 -10.65 -6.43 9.22
N LEU A 261 -10.50 -7.29 10.23
CA LEU A 261 -11.41 -7.41 11.36
C LEU A 261 -11.50 -6.12 12.18
N CYS A 262 -10.36 -5.45 12.43
CA CYS A 262 -10.32 -4.13 13.05
C CYS A 262 -11.16 -3.11 12.27
N GLY A 263 -11.10 -3.14 10.94
CA GLY A 263 -11.97 -2.32 10.09
C GLY A 263 -13.46 -2.61 10.32
N VAL A 264 -13.84 -3.88 10.40
CA VAL A 264 -15.23 -4.33 10.66
C VAL A 264 -15.74 -3.84 12.02
N VAL A 265 -14.92 -3.91 13.07
CA VAL A 265 -15.26 -3.42 14.43
C VAL A 265 -15.03 -1.91 14.62
N ASP A 266 -14.94 -1.15 13.52
CA ASP A 266 -14.74 0.29 13.50
C ASP A 266 -13.45 0.78 14.20
N LYS A 267 -12.40 -0.04 14.31
CA LYS A 267 -11.06 0.29 14.84
C LYS A 267 -10.01 0.46 13.73
N LYS A 268 -10.25 1.33 12.76
CA LYS A 268 -9.43 1.48 11.54
C LYS A 268 -8.00 1.93 11.83
N PHE A 269 -7.81 2.82 12.81
CA PHE A 269 -6.45 3.27 13.18
C PHE A 269 -5.61 2.15 13.82
N ILE A 270 -6.24 1.21 14.54
CA ILE A 270 -5.56 0.02 15.05
C ILE A 270 -5.18 -0.88 13.86
N GLY A 271 -6.11 -1.13 12.93
CA GLY A 271 -5.83 -1.88 11.70
C GLY A 271 -4.70 -1.27 10.87
N GLN A 272 -4.63 0.05 10.76
CA GLN A 272 -3.51 0.75 10.11
C GLN A 272 -2.18 0.50 10.82
N LYS A 273 -2.15 0.54 12.16
CA LYS A 273 -0.94 0.21 12.93
C LYS A 273 -0.50 -1.23 12.69
N LEU A 274 -1.45 -2.18 12.68
CA LEU A 274 -1.17 -3.59 12.36
C LEU A 274 -0.51 -3.75 10.97
N ILE A 275 -1.07 -3.11 9.94
CA ILE A 275 -0.48 -3.15 8.59
C ILE A 275 0.92 -2.52 8.56
N ARG A 276 1.16 -1.44 9.33
CA ARG A 276 2.46 -0.77 9.40
C ARG A 276 3.55 -1.58 10.09
N ILE A 277 3.21 -2.48 11.02
CA ILE A 277 4.20 -3.34 11.70
C ILE A 277 4.50 -4.64 10.94
N MET A 278 3.68 -5.00 9.95
CA MET A 278 3.78 -6.25 9.21
C MET A 278 5.17 -6.46 8.58
N HIS A 279 5.57 -5.59 7.65
CA HIS A 279 6.83 -5.73 6.92
C HIS A 279 8.09 -5.51 7.78
N PRO A 280 8.13 -4.60 8.77
CA PRO A 280 9.24 -4.56 9.73
C PRO A 280 9.50 -5.90 10.42
N LEU A 281 8.43 -6.61 10.78
CA LEU A 281 8.56 -7.89 11.47
C LEU A 281 8.94 -9.00 10.49
N SER A 282 8.36 -9.04 9.29
CA SER A 282 8.79 -9.95 8.23
C SER A 282 10.26 -9.75 7.83
N PHE A 283 10.70 -8.50 7.73
CA PHE A 283 12.11 -8.14 7.53
C PHE A 283 13.00 -8.76 8.61
N LEU A 284 12.65 -8.59 9.88
CA LEU A 284 13.41 -9.16 11.00
C LEU A 284 13.45 -10.69 10.93
N ILE A 285 12.33 -11.34 10.58
CA ILE A 285 12.25 -12.79 10.41
C ILE A 285 13.22 -13.26 9.31
N HIS A 286 13.23 -12.61 8.14
CA HIS A 286 14.12 -12.97 7.02
C HIS A 286 15.59 -12.63 7.29
N VAL A 287 15.89 -11.59 8.08
CA VAL A 287 17.25 -11.32 8.55
C VAL A 287 17.73 -12.42 9.49
N LEU A 288 16.88 -12.88 10.41
CA LEU A 288 17.21 -14.01 11.28
C LEU A 288 17.45 -15.28 10.45
N GLU A 289 16.59 -15.58 9.48
CA GLU A 289 16.80 -16.69 8.54
C GLU A 289 18.18 -16.60 7.87
N ALA A 290 18.55 -15.42 7.34
CA ALA A 290 19.82 -15.21 6.67
C ALA A 290 21.03 -15.43 7.61
N VAL A 291 20.88 -15.18 8.92
CA VAL A 291 21.91 -15.42 9.94
C VAL A 291 21.98 -16.90 10.32
N PHE A 292 20.83 -17.56 10.51
CA PHE A 292 20.77 -18.98 10.89
C PHE A 292 21.20 -19.93 9.77
N THR A 293 21.03 -19.53 8.51
CA THR A 293 21.41 -20.34 7.33
C THR A 293 22.90 -20.23 6.97
N VAL A 294 23.70 -19.43 7.69
CA VAL A 294 25.15 -19.25 7.42
C VAL A 294 25.93 -20.56 7.52
N SER A 295 25.49 -21.50 8.37
CA SER A 295 26.18 -22.77 8.60
C SER A 295 25.80 -23.87 7.60
N GLN A 296 24.78 -23.67 6.76
CA GLN A 296 24.32 -24.67 5.79
C GLN A 296 25.00 -24.46 4.43
N GLY A 297 26.23 -24.96 4.28
CA GLY A 297 26.97 -24.91 3.02
C GLY A 297 26.17 -25.51 1.85
N GLY A 298 26.15 -24.83 0.70
CA GLY A 298 25.51 -25.31 -0.53
C GLY A 298 24.03 -24.95 -0.74
N SER A 299 23.36 -24.35 0.25
CA SER A 299 21.97 -23.92 0.11
C SER A 299 21.82 -22.48 -0.41
N TYR A 300 20.92 -22.28 -1.37
CA TYR A 300 20.50 -20.93 -1.84
C TYR A 300 19.61 -20.20 -0.83
N SER A 301 19.34 -20.80 0.35
CA SER A 301 18.52 -20.20 1.41
C SER A 301 19.03 -18.85 1.90
N ARG A 302 20.36 -18.64 2.02
CA ARG A 302 20.89 -17.35 2.48
C ARG A 302 20.67 -16.22 1.46
N PRO A 303 21.10 -16.35 0.18
CA PRO A 303 20.77 -15.36 -0.84
C PRO A 303 19.26 -15.08 -0.96
N ARG A 304 18.42 -16.11 -0.83
CA ARG A 304 16.95 -15.97 -0.77
C ARG A 304 16.51 -15.12 0.41
N ALA A 305 16.93 -15.45 1.63
CA ALA A 305 16.57 -14.72 2.84
C ALA A 305 16.98 -13.24 2.76
N VAL A 306 18.17 -12.95 2.21
CA VAL A 306 18.62 -11.58 1.94
C VAL A 306 17.74 -10.87 0.92
N ALA A 307 17.34 -11.55 -0.17
CA ALA A 307 16.43 -10.99 -1.16
C ALA A 307 15.05 -10.68 -0.55
N LEU A 308 14.48 -11.61 0.22
CA LEU A 308 13.19 -11.43 0.89
C LEU A 308 13.25 -10.29 1.92
N ALA A 309 14.31 -10.20 2.73
CA ALA A 309 14.52 -9.08 3.63
C ALA A 309 14.61 -7.75 2.85
N THR A 310 15.30 -7.73 1.71
CA THR A 310 15.39 -6.51 0.88
C THR A 310 14.00 -6.11 0.35
N ILE A 311 13.19 -7.07 -0.09
CA ILE A 311 11.83 -6.85 -0.56
C ILE A 311 10.94 -6.30 0.58
N ASP A 312 11.01 -6.89 1.77
CA ASP A 312 10.27 -6.40 2.94
C ASP A 312 10.71 -5.00 3.37
N ALA A 313 11.99 -4.65 3.24
CA ALA A 313 12.47 -3.30 3.49
C ALA A 313 11.87 -2.28 2.50
N VAL A 314 11.77 -2.65 1.22
CA VAL A 314 11.10 -1.81 0.20
C VAL A 314 9.62 -1.66 0.50
N HIS A 315 8.94 -2.74 0.89
CA HIS A 315 7.54 -2.68 1.30
C HIS A 315 7.33 -1.83 2.55
N PHE A 316 8.18 -1.98 3.55
CA PHE A 316 8.18 -1.16 4.76
C PHE A 316 8.29 0.32 4.40
N TYR A 317 9.20 0.68 3.49
CA TYR A 317 9.33 2.05 3.00
C TYR A 317 8.01 2.57 2.39
N PHE A 318 7.35 1.80 1.52
CA PHE A 318 6.07 2.22 0.94
C PHE A 318 4.95 2.37 1.96
N ILE A 319 4.80 1.41 2.87
CA ILE A 319 3.74 1.45 3.90
C ILE A 319 3.97 2.57 4.90
N TRP A 320 5.22 2.83 5.27
CA TRP A 320 5.57 3.91 6.19
C TRP A 320 5.29 5.30 5.59
N ASN A 321 5.38 5.42 4.26
CA ASN A 321 4.98 6.60 3.50
C ASN A 321 3.48 6.66 3.17
N ASP A 322 2.67 5.76 3.75
CA ASP A 322 1.24 5.65 3.49
C ASP A 322 0.90 5.39 2.00
N GLU A 323 1.85 4.87 1.21
CA GLU A 323 1.65 4.55 -0.20
C GLU A 323 1.09 3.13 -0.38
N LEU A 324 -0.08 2.86 0.23
CA LEU A 324 -0.69 1.53 0.25
C LEU A 324 -0.84 0.90 -1.15
N SER A 325 -1.26 1.69 -2.15
CA SER A 325 -1.39 1.21 -3.53
C SER A 325 -0.05 0.80 -4.15
N ASN A 326 1.05 1.47 -3.78
CA ASN A 326 2.39 1.10 -4.24
C ASN A 326 2.87 -0.17 -3.56
N SER A 327 2.60 -0.34 -2.26
CA SER A 327 2.90 -1.59 -1.56
C SER A 327 2.15 -2.78 -2.18
N ILE A 328 0.85 -2.65 -2.47
CA ILE A 328 0.08 -3.73 -3.11
C ILE A 328 0.59 -4.01 -4.53
N ALA A 329 0.90 -2.97 -5.32
CA ALA A 329 1.48 -3.15 -6.66
C ALA A 329 2.82 -3.88 -6.61
N TRP A 330 3.72 -3.46 -5.72
CA TRP A 330 5.04 -4.06 -5.56
C TRP A 330 4.94 -5.51 -5.09
N GLY A 331 4.03 -5.81 -4.16
CA GLY A 331 3.75 -7.17 -3.70
C GLY A 331 3.24 -8.04 -4.83
N GLY A 332 2.29 -7.53 -5.63
CA GLY A 332 1.82 -8.21 -6.84
C GLY A 332 2.93 -8.49 -7.85
N ILE A 333 3.78 -7.49 -8.15
CA ILE A 333 4.94 -7.64 -9.06
C ILE A 333 5.90 -8.69 -8.53
N HIS A 334 6.28 -8.61 -7.26
CA HIS A 334 7.19 -9.56 -6.64
C HIS A 334 6.64 -10.98 -6.74
N VAL A 335 5.39 -11.21 -6.34
CA VAL A 335 4.79 -12.54 -6.40
C VAL A 335 4.71 -13.07 -7.84
N VAL A 336 4.37 -12.23 -8.83
CA VAL A 336 4.37 -12.63 -10.25
C VAL A 336 5.78 -12.97 -10.75
N LEU A 337 6.78 -12.13 -10.44
CA LEU A 337 8.16 -12.37 -10.86
C LEU A 337 8.73 -13.64 -10.23
N THR A 338 8.39 -13.92 -8.97
CA THR A 338 8.72 -15.19 -8.31
C THR A 338 8.05 -16.36 -9.04
N GLY A 339 6.77 -16.24 -9.41
CA GLY A 339 6.09 -17.25 -10.22
C GLY A 339 6.78 -17.53 -11.55
N ILE A 340 7.23 -16.47 -12.26
CA ILE A 340 7.99 -16.57 -13.53
C ILE A 340 9.35 -17.23 -13.30
N ALA A 341 10.10 -16.77 -12.30
CA ALA A 341 11.46 -17.24 -12.02
C ALA A 341 11.47 -18.73 -11.66
N VAL A 342 10.42 -19.18 -10.95
CA VAL A 342 10.31 -20.55 -10.46
C VAL A 342 9.62 -21.48 -11.46
N TYR A 343 8.87 -20.95 -12.43
CA TYR A 343 8.16 -21.73 -13.46
C TYR A 343 8.99 -22.83 -14.15
N PRO A 344 10.26 -22.61 -14.55
CA PRO A 344 11.08 -23.64 -15.21
C PRO A 344 11.47 -24.81 -14.29
N PHE A 345 11.36 -24.60 -12.97
CA PHE A 345 11.92 -25.47 -11.95
C PHE A 345 10.84 -26.22 -11.14
N VAL A 346 9.56 -25.90 -11.32
CA VAL A 346 8.46 -26.62 -10.64
C VAL A 346 8.05 -27.82 -11.47
N SER A 347 8.41 -29.00 -10.97
CA SER A 347 7.71 -30.24 -11.27
C SER A 347 6.41 -30.27 -10.44
N PHE A 348 5.34 -30.91 -10.92
CA PHE A 348 4.02 -31.13 -10.26
C PHE A 348 2.87 -30.16 -10.61
N GLY A 349 2.01 -30.63 -11.53
CA GLY A 349 0.56 -30.39 -11.55
C GLY A 349 0.02 -28.96 -11.80
N PRO A 350 -1.32 -28.82 -11.92
CA PRO A 350 -2.00 -27.51 -12.04
C PRO A 350 -1.94 -26.67 -10.75
N TYR A 351 -1.41 -27.22 -9.66
CA TYR A 351 -1.18 -26.56 -8.37
C TYR A 351 0.30 -26.29 -8.11
N SER A 352 1.09 -26.09 -9.19
CA SER A 352 2.49 -25.71 -9.06
C SER A 352 2.62 -24.42 -8.25
N PHE A 353 3.68 -24.30 -7.45
CA PHE A 353 3.99 -23.07 -6.71
C PHE A 353 3.97 -21.82 -7.62
N SER A 354 4.47 -21.97 -8.86
CA SER A 354 4.39 -20.93 -9.89
C SER A 354 2.95 -20.52 -10.21
N ALA A 355 2.02 -21.46 -10.36
CA ALA A 355 0.61 -21.17 -10.60
C ALA A 355 -0.02 -20.42 -9.41
N ILE A 356 0.28 -20.83 -8.18
CA ILE A 356 -0.16 -20.15 -6.96
C ILE A 356 0.31 -18.70 -6.95
N CYS A 357 1.60 -18.47 -7.23
CA CYS A 357 2.16 -17.13 -7.38
C CYS A 357 1.39 -16.31 -8.43
N PHE A 358 1.07 -16.87 -9.60
CA PHE A 358 0.28 -16.14 -10.59
C PHE A 358 -1.15 -15.83 -10.11
N TYR A 359 -1.83 -16.80 -9.48
CA TYR A 359 -3.20 -16.62 -8.98
C TYR A 359 -3.31 -15.57 -7.88
N LEU A 360 -2.25 -15.30 -7.12
CA LEU A 360 -2.22 -14.27 -6.09
C LEU A 360 -1.67 -12.95 -6.59
N GLY A 361 -0.51 -13.00 -7.26
CA GLY A 361 0.20 -11.82 -7.70
C GLY A 361 -0.57 -11.03 -8.76
N LEU A 362 -1.25 -11.72 -9.69
CA LEU A 362 -1.97 -11.05 -10.77
C LEU A 362 -3.19 -10.27 -10.26
N PRO A 363 -4.09 -10.80 -9.41
CA PRO A 363 -5.16 -10.00 -8.83
C PRO A 363 -4.66 -8.82 -7.99
N MET A 364 -3.60 -8.98 -7.20
CA MET A 364 -3.00 -7.88 -6.44
C MET A 364 -2.50 -6.76 -7.37
N LEU A 365 -1.79 -7.14 -8.43
CA LEU A 365 -1.27 -6.21 -9.42
C LEU A 365 -2.41 -5.49 -10.16
N LEU A 366 -3.41 -6.24 -10.65
CA LEU A 366 -4.58 -5.68 -11.32
C LEU A 366 -5.35 -4.72 -10.41
N PHE A 367 -5.56 -5.08 -9.14
CA PHE A 367 -6.21 -4.22 -8.17
C PHE A 367 -5.44 -2.91 -7.99
N ALA A 368 -4.12 -2.98 -7.81
CA ALA A 368 -3.29 -1.78 -7.65
C ALA A 368 -3.28 -0.92 -8.92
N LEU A 369 -3.25 -1.52 -10.11
CA LEU A 369 -3.36 -0.82 -11.38
C LEU A 369 -4.71 -0.12 -11.54
N VAL A 370 -5.82 -0.79 -11.19
CA VAL A 370 -7.16 -0.18 -11.22
C VAL A 370 -7.22 1.03 -10.30
N VAL A 371 -6.71 0.92 -9.07
CA VAL A 371 -6.66 2.05 -8.12
C VAL A 371 -5.82 3.21 -8.67
N LYS A 372 -4.65 2.92 -9.27
CA LYS A 372 -3.78 3.95 -9.87
C LYS A 372 -4.40 4.61 -11.10
N THR A 373 -5.01 3.83 -11.99
CA THR A 373 -5.69 4.36 -13.18
C THR A 373 -6.88 5.23 -12.78
N PHE A 374 -7.68 4.78 -11.81
CA PHE A 374 -8.78 5.59 -11.29
C PHE A 374 -8.28 6.91 -10.68
N ARG A 375 -7.15 6.89 -9.96
CA ARG A 375 -6.49 8.09 -9.44
C ARG A 375 -6.04 9.03 -10.57
N LEU A 376 -5.43 8.50 -11.61
CA LEU A 376 -5.01 9.31 -12.75
C LEU A 376 -6.21 9.98 -13.42
N LEU A 377 -7.28 9.22 -13.67
CA LEU A 377 -8.50 9.73 -14.30
C LEU A 377 -9.18 10.82 -13.46
N THR A 378 -9.30 10.62 -12.15
CA THR A 378 -9.88 11.63 -11.24
C THR A 378 -9.00 12.88 -11.14
N THR A 379 -7.67 12.73 -11.11
CA THR A 379 -6.74 13.86 -11.12
C THR A 379 -6.84 14.66 -12.42
N GLN A 380 -6.87 13.97 -13.57
CA GLN A 380 -7.05 14.61 -14.86
C GLN A 380 -8.40 15.31 -14.97
N SER A 381 -9.48 14.69 -14.48
CA SER A 381 -10.81 15.30 -14.45
C SER A 381 -10.81 16.57 -13.59
N ALA A 382 -10.24 16.51 -12.39
CA ALA A 382 -10.11 17.68 -11.52
C ALA A 382 -9.26 18.78 -12.18
N HIS A 383 -8.16 18.41 -12.85
CA HIS A 383 -7.30 19.36 -13.56
C HIS A 383 -8.05 20.07 -14.70
N ARG A 384 -8.86 19.35 -15.48
CA ARG A 384 -9.69 19.96 -16.53
C ARG A 384 -10.71 20.95 -15.97
N VAL A 385 -11.37 20.60 -14.86
CA VAL A 385 -12.32 21.51 -14.18
C VAL A 385 -11.60 22.75 -13.68
N ILE A 386 -10.48 22.58 -12.99
CA ILE A 386 -9.67 23.70 -12.48
C ILE A 386 -9.15 24.57 -13.62
N GLN A 387 -8.72 23.98 -14.73
CA GLN A 387 -8.26 24.74 -15.89
C GLN A 387 -9.40 25.52 -16.54
N GLY A 388 -10.59 24.91 -16.64
CA GLY A 388 -11.79 25.61 -17.11
C GLY A 388 -12.14 26.81 -16.24
N ASP A 389 -12.07 26.65 -14.92
CA ASP A 389 -12.31 27.74 -13.97
C ASP A 389 -11.20 28.79 -14.04
N LYS A 390 -9.93 28.38 -14.13
CA LYS A 390 -8.78 29.29 -14.31
C LYS A 390 -8.97 30.17 -15.54
N ASN A 391 -9.32 29.59 -16.68
CA ASN A 391 -9.54 30.36 -17.90
C ASN A 391 -10.68 31.38 -17.73
N LYS A 392 -11.77 31.02 -17.02
CA LYS A 392 -12.85 31.97 -16.70
C LYS A 392 -12.36 33.10 -15.80
N TYR A 393 -11.58 32.78 -14.77
CA TYR A 393 -11.00 33.79 -13.89
C TYR A 393 -10.03 34.70 -14.63
N GLU A 394 -9.21 34.17 -15.54
CA GLU A 394 -8.30 34.97 -16.37
C GLU A 394 -9.08 35.94 -17.26
N VAL A 395 -10.15 35.50 -17.92
CA VAL A 395 -11.00 36.41 -18.72
C VAL A 395 -11.63 37.52 -17.87
N ILE A 396 -12.09 37.21 -16.66
CA ILE A 396 -12.63 38.22 -15.73
C ILE A 396 -11.51 39.15 -15.27
N TRP A 397 -10.34 38.60 -14.94
CA TRP A 397 -9.20 39.36 -14.46
C TRP A 397 -8.65 40.32 -15.51
N ASP A 398 -8.58 39.90 -16.77
CA ASP A 398 -8.17 40.74 -17.89
C ASP A 398 -9.12 41.93 -18.08
N LYS A 399 -10.43 41.72 -17.88
CA LYS A 399 -11.41 42.82 -17.88
C LYS A 399 -11.19 43.78 -16.73
N VAL A 400 -10.99 43.27 -15.51
CA VAL A 400 -10.71 44.12 -14.33
C VAL A 400 -9.41 44.92 -14.54
N LEU A 401 -8.37 44.29 -15.10
CA LEU A 401 -7.12 44.97 -15.44
C LEU A 401 -7.33 46.09 -16.47
N ALA A 402 -8.11 45.83 -17.52
CA ALA A 402 -8.42 46.81 -18.54
C ALA A 402 -9.23 48.01 -18.01
N GLU A 403 -10.16 47.77 -17.08
CA GLU A 403 -11.03 48.80 -16.51
C GLU A 403 -10.35 49.65 -15.43
N THR A 404 -9.50 49.04 -14.59
CA THR A 404 -8.96 49.71 -13.40
C THR A 404 -7.68 50.53 -13.70
N GLY A 405 -6.91 50.12 -14.70
CA GLY A 405 -5.61 50.71 -15.04
C GLY A 405 -4.46 50.31 -14.09
N ASP A 406 -3.23 50.41 -14.60
CA ASP A 406 -2.03 49.87 -13.93
C ASP A 406 -1.70 50.50 -12.57
N ALA A 407 -2.09 51.75 -12.36
CA ALA A 407 -1.72 52.51 -11.16
C ALA A 407 -2.35 51.94 -9.88
N ALA A 408 -3.64 51.62 -9.91
CA ALA A 408 -4.36 51.05 -8.76
C ALA A 408 -3.83 49.65 -8.39
N PHE A 409 -3.50 48.85 -9.40
CA PHE A 409 -2.91 47.52 -9.20
C PHE A 409 -1.50 47.60 -8.61
N LYS A 410 -0.68 48.53 -9.10
CA LYS A 410 0.66 48.77 -8.56
C LYS A 410 0.57 49.13 -7.08
N GLU A 411 -0.36 50.00 -6.72
CA GLU A 411 -0.55 50.40 -5.33
C GLU A 411 -1.02 49.25 -4.43
N LEU A 412 -2.01 48.46 -4.86
CA LEU A 412 -2.44 47.26 -4.14
C LEU A 412 -1.28 46.27 -3.95
N LYS A 413 -0.46 46.09 -4.98
CA LYS A 413 0.71 45.21 -4.94
C LYS A 413 1.75 45.73 -3.95
N ASP A 414 2.03 47.02 -3.97
CA ASP A 414 2.99 47.65 -3.05
C ASP A 414 2.52 47.48 -1.59
N LEU A 415 1.23 47.70 -1.34
CA LEU A 415 0.60 47.55 -0.02
C LEU A 415 0.59 46.09 0.48
N SER A 416 0.39 45.13 -0.42
CA SER A 416 0.37 43.70 -0.08
C SER A 416 1.74 43.05 -0.03
N SER A 417 2.75 43.62 -0.69
CA SER A 417 4.11 43.05 -0.79
C SER A 417 4.80 42.69 0.53
N PRO A 418 4.60 43.42 1.66
CA PRO A 418 5.20 43.04 2.95
C PRO A 418 4.61 41.74 3.50
N PHE A 419 3.36 41.44 3.15
CA PHE A 419 2.57 40.29 3.61
C PHE A 419 2.45 39.19 2.56
N ALA A 420 2.95 39.44 1.35
CA ALA A 420 3.09 38.44 0.33
C ALA A 420 4.03 37.37 0.87
N THR A 421 3.59 36.11 0.82
CA THR A 421 4.45 34.99 1.19
C THR A 421 5.76 35.06 0.39
N LYS A 422 6.88 35.47 1.03
CA LYS A 422 8.23 35.51 0.42
C LYS A 422 8.66 34.18 -0.18
N ARG A 423 7.98 33.10 0.19
CA ARG A 423 8.00 31.84 -0.53
C ARG A 423 6.80 31.84 -1.48
N SER A 424 7.04 32.19 -2.74
CA SER A 424 6.41 31.40 -3.81
C SER A 424 6.59 29.95 -3.35
N PRO A 425 5.52 29.17 -3.12
CA PRO A 425 5.71 27.74 -3.18
C PRO A 425 6.29 27.59 -4.58
N LYS A 426 7.61 27.34 -4.71
CA LYS A 426 8.12 26.62 -5.87
C LYS A 426 7.06 25.58 -6.03
N ALA A 427 6.22 25.76 -7.05
CA ALA A 427 5.13 24.87 -7.24
C ALA A 427 5.77 23.49 -7.09
N CYS A 428 5.09 22.55 -6.49
CA CYS A 428 5.34 21.20 -6.93
C CYS A 428 5.01 21.15 -8.44
N ALA A 429 5.73 21.87 -9.33
CA ALA A 429 6.49 21.27 -10.38
C ALA A 429 7.00 19.97 -9.78
N VAL A 430 6.16 18.97 -9.97
CA VAL A 430 6.52 17.57 -9.94
C VAL A 430 7.67 17.50 -10.92
N SER A 431 8.89 17.83 -10.45
CA SER A 431 10.10 17.48 -11.16
C SER A 431 10.11 15.97 -11.06
N GLU A 432 9.54 15.38 -12.09
CA GLU A 432 9.66 13.99 -12.43
C GLU A 432 11.13 13.57 -12.25
N PHE A 433 11.30 12.42 -11.60
CA PHE A 433 12.55 11.65 -11.52
C PHE A 433 13.74 12.22 -10.69
N SER A 434 13.68 12.05 -9.37
CA SER A 434 14.69 11.21 -8.70
C SER A 434 14.16 10.62 -7.39
N VAL A 435 14.12 9.29 -7.30
CA VAL A 435 13.68 8.53 -6.11
C VAL A 435 14.56 8.89 -4.89
N LEU A 436 15.85 9.12 -5.13
CA LEU A 436 16.83 9.56 -4.12
C LEU A 436 16.54 10.96 -3.56
N GLY A 437 16.07 11.91 -4.39
CA GLY A 437 15.72 13.26 -3.93
C GLY A 437 14.47 13.30 -3.03
N LYS A 438 13.56 12.32 -3.18
CA LYS A 438 12.44 12.10 -2.26
C LYS A 438 12.91 11.46 -0.96
N LEU A 439 13.83 10.50 -1.03
CA LEU A 439 14.40 9.84 0.16
C LEU A 439 15.15 10.82 1.07
N TRP A 440 15.93 11.74 0.50
CA TRP A 440 16.65 12.77 1.27
C TRP A 440 15.72 13.83 1.87
N ARG A 441 14.71 14.29 1.11
CA ARG A 441 13.66 15.18 1.65
C ARG A 441 12.80 14.48 2.71
N PHE A 442 12.67 13.17 2.67
CA PHE A 442 11.93 12.37 3.63
C PHE A 442 12.61 12.29 5.00
N PHE A 443 13.94 12.19 5.05
CA PHE A 443 14.69 12.31 6.32
C PHE A 443 14.77 13.77 6.81
N ALA A 444 14.73 14.75 5.91
CA ALA A 444 14.86 16.17 6.26
C ALA A 444 13.53 16.89 6.59
N ASN A 445 12.37 16.42 6.12
CA ASN A 445 11.08 17.13 6.26
C ASN A 445 10.05 16.34 7.08
N ARG A 446 10.24 16.24 8.39
CA ARG A 446 9.12 15.97 9.32
C ARG A 446 8.50 17.23 9.92
N SER A 447 8.97 18.42 9.54
CA SER A 447 8.39 19.68 9.99
C SER A 447 8.79 20.87 9.11
N THR A 448 8.68 20.77 7.77
CA THR A 448 8.65 22.01 6.98
C THR A 448 7.34 22.71 7.27
N GLY A 449 7.44 23.64 8.23
CA GLY A 449 6.35 24.34 8.86
C GLY A 449 5.40 24.93 7.83
N SER A 450 4.12 24.60 8.01
CA SER A 450 3.17 25.71 8.09
C SER A 450 3.68 26.60 9.22
N GLU A 451 4.40 27.68 8.89
CA GLU A 451 4.80 28.75 9.83
C GLU A 451 3.58 29.28 10.61
N TRP A 452 2.38 29.09 10.06
CA TRP A 452 1.13 29.57 10.61
C TRP A 452 0.43 28.44 11.37
N ARG A 453 0.54 28.50 12.68
CA ARG A 453 -0.19 27.65 13.63
C ARG A 453 -0.95 28.54 14.60
N GLN A 454 -2.18 28.16 14.88
CA GLN A 454 -2.90 28.73 16.00
C GLN A 454 -2.23 28.28 17.29
N LEU A 455 -1.81 29.25 18.10
CA LEU A 455 -1.20 29.03 19.39
C LEU A 455 -2.22 29.33 20.49
N ASP A 456 -2.16 28.59 21.59
CA ASP A 456 -2.90 28.90 22.79
C ASP A 456 -2.23 30.05 23.58
N LYS A 457 -2.79 30.38 24.73
CA LYS A 457 -2.28 31.42 25.63
C LYS A 457 -0.85 31.16 26.15
N HIS A 458 -0.33 29.95 25.99
CA HIS A 458 1.02 29.54 26.40
C HIS A 458 1.99 29.46 25.21
N GLY A 459 1.55 29.89 24.02
CA GLY A 459 2.34 29.78 22.80
C GLY A 459 2.44 28.35 22.25
N GLN A 460 1.59 27.43 22.71
CA GLN A 460 1.61 26.04 22.25
C GLN A 460 0.57 25.82 21.15
N PRO A 461 0.83 24.95 20.15
CA PRO A 461 -0.14 24.66 19.10
C PRO A 461 -1.46 24.15 19.65
N VAL A 462 -2.57 24.74 19.19
CA VAL A 462 -3.92 24.31 19.60
C VAL A 462 -4.18 22.87 19.14
N THR A 463 -4.40 21.97 20.09
CA THR A 463 -4.66 20.54 19.82
C THR A 463 -6.14 20.18 19.83
N SER A 464 -6.99 21.00 20.46
CA SER A 464 -8.41 20.74 20.63
C SER A 464 -9.26 21.51 19.62
N LEU A 465 -9.92 20.79 18.71
CA LEU A 465 -10.84 21.40 17.74
C LEU A 465 -12.03 22.07 18.43
N THR A 466 -12.52 21.50 19.53
CA THR A 466 -13.65 22.10 20.28
C THR A 466 -13.25 23.45 20.88
N TYR A 467 -12.05 23.53 21.47
CA TYR A 467 -11.54 24.76 22.03
C TYR A 467 -11.39 25.84 20.96
N LEU A 468 -10.74 25.49 19.84
CA LEU A 468 -10.61 26.36 18.67
C LEU A 468 -11.97 26.85 18.15
N TYR A 469 -12.94 25.94 18.09
CA TYR A 469 -14.27 26.23 17.58
C TYR A 469 -15.06 27.21 18.46
N GLU A 470 -15.00 27.01 19.78
CA GLU A 470 -15.67 27.90 20.73
C GLU A 470 -15.03 29.29 20.76
N GLN A 471 -13.71 29.39 20.59
CA GLN A 471 -13.03 30.68 20.39
C GLN A 471 -13.50 31.35 19.11
N ALA A 472 -13.54 30.61 18.01
CA ALA A 472 -13.98 31.11 16.71
C ALA A 472 -15.40 31.68 16.77
N LYS A 473 -16.35 31.00 17.43
CA LYS A 473 -17.72 31.53 17.62
C LYS A 473 -17.76 32.91 18.31
N LYS A 474 -16.91 33.12 19.32
CA LYS A 474 -16.82 34.41 20.02
C LYS A 474 -16.18 35.47 19.13
N LEU A 475 -15.13 35.10 18.40
CA LEU A 475 -14.43 35.96 17.45
C LEU A 475 -15.31 36.34 16.26
N ASP A 476 -16.26 35.49 15.84
CA ASP A 476 -17.14 35.77 14.71
C ASP A 476 -17.94 37.07 14.89
N VAL A 477 -18.46 37.31 16.11
CA VAL A 477 -19.20 38.54 16.42
C VAL A 477 -18.31 39.78 16.32
N GLN A 478 -17.07 39.68 16.82
CA GLN A 478 -16.09 40.77 16.75
C GLN A 478 -15.66 41.01 15.30
N LEU A 479 -15.40 39.94 14.54
CA LEU A 479 -15.01 40.00 13.15
C LEU A 479 -16.08 40.68 12.28
N ARG A 480 -17.37 40.38 12.51
CA ARG A 480 -18.47 41.06 11.80
C ARG A 480 -18.49 42.56 12.06
N ARG A 481 -18.35 42.97 13.33
CA ARG A 481 -18.29 44.39 13.70
C ARG A 481 -17.09 45.10 13.05
N LYS A 482 -15.92 44.47 13.08
CA LYS A 482 -14.71 44.98 12.41
C LYS A 482 -14.92 45.09 10.90
N THR A 483 -15.54 44.07 10.30
CA THR A 483 -15.87 44.07 8.87
C THR A 483 -16.76 45.26 8.51
N LEU A 484 -17.79 45.58 9.30
CA LEU A 484 -18.59 46.79 9.06
C LEU A 484 -17.76 48.08 9.09
N GLY A 485 -16.83 48.20 10.05
CA GLY A 485 -15.93 49.35 10.13
C GLY A 485 -15.03 49.49 8.90
N TRP A 486 -14.48 48.38 8.41
CA TRP A 486 -13.66 48.36 7.19
C TRP A 486 -14.49 48.71 5.95
N VAL A 487 -15.67 48.10 5.81
CA VAL A 487 -16.63 48.34 4.73
C VAL A 487 -17.03 49.83 4.67
N SER A 488 -17.36 50.43 5.82
CA SER A 488 -17.72 51.84 5.91
C SER A 488 -16.58 52.77 5.49
N SER A 489 -15.33 52.37 5.75
CA SER A 489 -14.15 53.17 5.43
C SER A 489 -13.76 53.06 3.95
N SER A 490 -14.12 51.96 3.29
CA SER A 490 -13.67 51.63 1.93
C SER A 490 -14.75 51.66 0.87
N LYS A 491 -15.98 52.05 1.21
CA LYS A 491 -17.17 51.89 0.35
C LYS A 491 -17.40 50.44 -0.09
N GLY A 492 -17.04 49.49 0.78
CA GLY A 492 -17.29 48.08 0.50
C GLY A 492 -18.79 47.79 0.40
N LEU A 493 -19.11 46.71 -0.29
CA LEU A 493 -20.48 46.21 -0.42
C LEU A 493 -20.67 44.94 0.39
N LEU A 494 -21.87 44.78 0.92
CA LEU A 494 -22.30 43.61 1.68
C LEU A 494 -23.60 43.06 1.09
N ARG A 495 -23.84 41.77 1.31
CA ARG A 495 -25.11 41.15 0.95
C ARG A 495 -26.16 41.54 1.98
N GLN A 496 -27.23 42.21 1.57
CA GLN A 496 -28.33 42.56 2.47
C GLN A 496 -29.27 41.37 2.63
N ARG A 497 -29.80 41.19 3.84
CA ARG A 497 -30.89 40.24 4.07
C ARG A 497 -32.18 40.87 3.57
N CYS A 498 -32.76 40.31 2.51
CA CYS A 498 -34.07 40.72 2.02
C CYS A 498 -35.18 40.15 2.93
N GLU A 499 -35.96 41.00 3.59
CA GLU A 499 -37.07 40.57 4.47
C GLU A 499 -38.26 39.99 3.70
N THR A 500 -38.44 40.39 2.44
CA THR A 500 -39.62 40.02 1.62
C THR A 500 -39.47 38.69 0.89
N CYS A 501 -38.26 38.11 0.81
CA CYS A 501 -37.99 36.89 0.04
C CYS A 501 -37.99 35.63 0.94
N LEU A 502 -39.13 35.32 1.56
CA LEU A 502 -39.29 34.08 2.35
C LEU A 502 -39.40 32.80 1.49
N CYS A 503 -39.51 32.94 0.16
CA CYS A 503 -39.87 31.84 -0.74
C CYS A 503 -38.71 31.23 -1.54
N PHE A 504 -37.53 31.88 -1.62
CA PHE A 504 -36.39 31.40 -2.39
C PHE A 504 -35.09 31.46 -1.56
N PRO A 505 -34.58 30.33 -1.04
CA PRO A 505 -33.63 30.37 0.07
C PRO A 505 -32.21 30.89 -0.19
N GLU A 506 -31.68 30.99 -1.43
CA GLU A 506 -30.22 31.20 -1.57
C GLU A 506 -29.71 32.03 -2.77
N GLU A 507 -30.53 32.45 -3.75
CA GLU A 507 -29.97 32.98 -5.02
C GLU A 507 -30.08 34.51 -5.25
N ASP A 508 -30.98 35.24 -4.59
CA ASP A 508 -31.13 36.70 -4.80
C ASP A 508 -30.95 37.49 -3.50
N HIS A 509 -29.70 37.66 -3.07
CA HIS A 509 -29.37 38.66 -2.06
C HIS A 509 -28.79 39.89 -2.75
N ASP A 510 -29.45 41.03 -2.56
CA ASP A 510 -28.96 42.30 -3.07
C ASP A 510 -27.60 42.63 -2.46
N ILE A 511 -26.66 43.04 -3.31
CA ILE A 511 -25.35 43.54 -2.90
C ILE A 511 -25.51 45.05 -2.76
N VAL A 512 -25.40 45.57 -1.53
CA VAL A 512 -25.67 46.96 -1.20
C VAL A 512 -24.52 47.60 -0.44
N PRO A 513 -24.33 48.93 -0.54
CA PRO A 513 -23.40 49.66 0.30
C PRO A 513 -23.83 49.61 1.78
N TYR A 514 -22.84 49.68 2.68
CA TYR A 514 -23.14 49.86 4.10
C TYR A 514 -23.75 51.23 4.36
N MET A 515 -24.87 51.26 5.08
CA MET A 515 -25.54 52.49 5.49
C MET A 515 -25.28 52.72 6.97
N GLU A 516 -24.72 53.86 7.33
CA GLU A 516 -24.41 54.19 8.72
C GLU A 516 -25.69 54.14 9.59
N GLY A 517 -25.62 53.43 10.72
CA GLY A 517 -26.78 53.15 11.58
C GLY A 517 -27.50 51.83 11.30
N SER A 518 -27.15 51.12 10.22
CA SER A 518 -27.66 49.76 9.97
C SER A 518 -27.18 48.80 11.06
N ARG A 519 -28.03 47.83 11.41
CA ARG A 519 -27.70 46.80 12.39
C ARG A 519 -26.84 45.72 11.74
N VAL A 520 -26.03 45.03 12.56
CA VAL A 520 -25.22 43.91 12.07
C VAL A 520 -26.12 42.83 11.46
N GLU A 521 -27.33 42.66 12.00
CA GLU A 521 -28.29 41.64 11.60
C GLU A 521 -28.94 41.89 10.22
N ASP A 522 -28.79 43.10 9.67
CA ASP A 522 -29.37 43.50 8.38
C ASP A 522 -28.61 42.89 7.19
N TYR A 523 -27.42 42.33 7.44
CA TYR A 523 -26.54 41.75 6.43
C TYR A 523 -26.40 40.23 6.54
N VAL A 524 -26.14 39.60 5.40
CA VAL A 524 -25.85 38.16 5.27
C VAL A 524 -24.37 37.91 5.53
N TRP A 525 -24.07 37.35 6.69
CA TRP A 525 -22.71 36.99 7.09
C TRP A 525 -22.37 35.56 6.71
N ALA A 526 -21.08 35.32 6.44
CA ALA A 526 -20.61 33.96 6.29
C ALA A 526 -20.74 33.23 7.63
N HIS A 527 -21.39 32.06 7.59
CA HIS A 527 -21.52 31.23 8.78
C HIS A 527 -20.15 30.73 9.25
N VAL A 528 -19.98 30.66 10.57
CA VAL A 528 -18.91 29.87 11.20
C VAL A 528 -18.95 28.47 10.58
N LYS A 529 -17.79 28.01 10.08
CA LYS A 529 -17.69 26.70 9.42
C LYS A 529 -18.29 25.63 10.34
N SER A 530 -19.05 24.67 9.83
CA SER A 530 -19.60 23.61 10.70
C SER A 530 -18.46 22.77 11.29
N ILE A 531 -18.65 22.24 12.51
CA ILE A 531 -17.67 21.35 13.15
C ILE A 531 -17.29 20.20 12.22
N GLN A 532 -18.27 19.61 11.53
CA GLN A 532 -18.03 18.52 10.58
C GLN A 532 -17.10 18.94 9.43
N ARG A 533 -17.33 20.11 8.82
CA ARG A 533 -16.45 20.64 7.77
C ARG A 533 -15.05 20.98 8.31
N CYS A 534 -14.95 21.41 9.56
CA CYS A 534 -13.67 21.60 10.22
C CYS A 534 -12.91 20.28 10.39
N VAL A 535 -13.57 19.23 10.89
CA VAL A 535 -12.99 17.88 11.02
C VAL A 535 -12.54 17.35 9.66
N GLU A 536 -13.40 17.41 8.65
CA GLU A 536 -13.06 16.98 7.29
C GLU A 536 -11.84 17.71 6.75
N LYS A 537 -11.76 19.03 6.93
CA LYS A 537 -10.61 19.82 6.48
C LYS A 537 -9.34 19.48 7.26
N VAL A 538 -9.41 19.32 8.58
CA VAL A 538 -8.25 18.95 9.42
C VAL A 538 -7.72 17.57 9.05
N MET A 539 -8.61 16.58 8.92
CA MET A 539 -8.22 15.22 8.58
C MET A 539 -7.69 15.14 7.14
N ARG A 540 -8.31 15.84 6.18
CA ARG A 540 -7.92 15.75 4.76
C ARG A 540 -6.69 16.60 4.43
N CYS A 541 -6.62 17.82 4.93
CA CYS A 541 -5.63 18.82 4.50
C CYS A 541 -4.46 18.98 5.48
N TYR A 542 -4.66 18.69 6.77
CA TYR A 542 -3.68 18.99 7.82
C TYR A 542 -3.22 17.75 8.59
N GLY A 543 -3.56 16.55 8.14
CA GLY A 543 -3.10 15.30 8.76
C GLY A 543 -3.56 15.11 10.20
N GLY A 544 -4.68 15.73 10.59
CA GLY A 544 -5.15 15.73 11.98
C GLY A 544 -4.67 16.90 12.83
N ASP A 545 -3.76 17.75 12.33
CA ASP A 545 -3.25 18.91 13.05
C ASP A 545 -4.28 20.06 13.06
N VAL A 546 -4.93 20.25 14.20
CA VAL A 546 -5.95 21.27 14.42
C VAL A 546 -5.37 22.68 14.36
N SER A 547 -4.11 22.87 14.77
CA SER A 547 -3.48 24.20 14.84
C SER A 547 -3.34 24.86 13.47
N CYS A 548 -3.39 24.08 12.38
CA CYS A 548 -3.31 24.58 11.00
C CYS A 548 -4.66 25.08 10.44
N LEU A 549 -5.76 24.97 11.19
CA LEU A 549 -7.09 25.36 10.73
C LEU A 549 -7.35 26.86 10.95
N LEU A 550 -7.10 27.68 9.92
CA LEU A 550 -7.16 29.15 10.04
C LEU A 550 -8.49 29.81 9.64
N ASP A 551 -9.39 29.08 8.98
CA ASP A 551 -10.58 29.66 8.34
C ASP A 551 -11.89 29.19 8.98
N VAL A 552 -11.92 29.07 10.31
CA VAL A 552 -13.13 28.68 11.05
C VAL A 552 -14.19 29.78 10.96
N CYS A 553 -13.76 31.04 11.15
CA CYS A 553 -14.54 32.24 10.87
C CYS A 553 -13.93 32.94 9.65
N ARG A 554 -14.78 33.53 8.84
CA ARG A 554 -14.41 34.26 7.62
C ARG A 554 -15.52 35.24 7.32
N GLN A 555 -15.19 36.38 6.73
CA GLN A 555 -16.18 37.31 6.18
C GLN A 555 -15.82 37.64 4.74
N CYS A 556 -16.80 38.13 3.99
CA CYS A 556 -16.65 38.51 2.59
C CYS A 556 -17.08 39.95 2.44
N VAL A 557 -16.20 40.77 1.88
CA VAL A 557 -16.52 42.12 1.42
C VAL A 557 -16.42 42.11 -0.09
N ILE A 558 -17.37 42.75 -0.76
CA ILE A 558 -17.45 42.84 -2.22
C ILE A 558 -17.07 44.27 -2.61
N PHE A 559 -16.37 44.43 -3.72
CA PHE A 559 -15.92 45.72 -4.22
C PHE A 559 -16.20 45.79 -5.71
N ASP A 560 -16.63 46.95 -6.20
CA ASP A 560 -16.83 47.19 -7.63
C ASP A 560 -15.51 47.62 -8.30
N SER A 561 -14.55 48.11 -7.50
CA SER A 561 -13.24 48.55 -8.01
C SER A 561 -12.06 48.10 -7.14
N VAL A 562 -10.88 47.98 -7.77
CA VAL A 562 -9.62 47.68 -7.07
C VAL A 562 -9.20 48.83 -6.14
N ALA A 563 -9.59 50.08 -6.45
CA ALA A 563 -9.31 51.23 -5.60
C ALA A 563 -9.99 51.10 -4.23
N GLU A 564 -11.26 50.68 -4.20
CA GLU A 564 -12.01 50.43 -2.97
C GLU A 564 -11.45 49.24 -2.18
N LEU A 565 -11.08 48.16 -2.87
CA LEU A 565 -10.36 47.02 -2.25
C LEU A 565 -9.05 47.49 -1.59
N THR A 566 -8.30 48.37 -2.26
CA THR A 566 -7.03 48.92 -1.75
C THR A 566 -7.26 49.77 -0.51
N GLU A 567 -8.31 50.60 -0.50
CA GLU A 567 -8.69 51.37 0.68
C GLU A 567 -9.12 50.47 1.84
N CYS A 568 -9.88 49.40 1.56
CA CYS A 568 -10.23 48.42 2.58
C CYS A 568 -8.99 47.75 3.17
N LEU A 569 -8.01 47.38 2.35
CA LEU A 569 -6.77 46.79 2.83
C LEU A 569 -6.00 47.79 3.72
N ARG A 570 -5.96 49.08 3.36
CA ARG A 570 -5.37 50.11 4.24
C ARG A 570 -6.12 50.21 5.56
N ALA A 571 -7.44 50.17 5.55
CA ALA A 571 -8.25 50.19 6.76
C ALA A 571 -7.96 48.98 7.68
N ILE A 572 -7.84 47.78 7.10
CA ILE A 572 -7.46 46.56 7.84
C ILE A 572 -6.06 46.70 8.43
N LEU A 573 -5.07 47.17 7.65
CA LEU A 573 -3.69 47.32 8.09
C LEU A 573 -3.50 48.38 9.18
N LYS A 574 -4.39 49.38 9.24
CA LYS A 574 -4.40 50.42 10.27
C LYS A 574 -5.17 50.01 11.53
N ASP A 575 -5.88 48.87 11.51
CA ASP A 575 -6.67 48.42 12.65
C ASP A 575 -5.75 47.84 13.75
N PRO A 576 -5.64 48.49 14.93
CA PRO A 576 -4.70 48.08 15.97
C PRO A 576 -5.07 46.73 16.63
N GLU A 577 -6.28 46.23 16.42
CA GLU A 577 -6.73 44.94 16.96
C GLU A 577 -6.54 43.78 15.97
N VAL A 578 -6.04 44.06 14.75
CA VAL A 578 -5.85 43.05 13.71
C VAL A 578 -4.38 42.97 13.32
N VAL A 579 -3.87 41.74 13.34
CA VAL A 579 -2.55 41.41 12.81
C VAL A 579 -2.77 40.71 11.47
N VAL A 580 -2.25 41.30 10.40
CA VAL A 580 -2.26 40.69 9.07
C VAL A 580 -1.06 39.76 8.95
N GLU A 581 -1.31 38.47 9.07
CA GLU A 581 -0.25 37.45 8.95
C GLU A 581 0.09 37.13 7.49
N ARG A 582 -0.92 37.19 6.61
CA ARG A 582 -0.76 36.79 5.20
C ARG A 582 -1.83 37.38 4.29
N ILE A 583 -1.39 37.80 3.11
CA ILE A 583 -2.24 38.07 1.94
C ILE A 583 -1.92 37.01 0.88
N LYS A 584 -2.96 36.46 0.24
CA LYS A 584 -2.85 35.35 -0.70
C LYS A 584 -3.06 35.79 -2.13
#